data_AF-A0A0Q3TWB4-F1
#
_entry.id   AF-A0A0Q3TWB4-F1
#
_cell.length_a   1.000
_cell.length_b   1.000
_cell.length_c   1.000
_cell.angle_alpha   90.00
_cell.angle_beta   90.00
_cell.angle_gamma   90.00
#
_symmetry.space_group_name_H-M   'P 1'
#
loop_
_entity.id
_entity.type
_entity.pdbx_description
1 polymer ?
#
loop_
_entity_poly.entity_id
_entity_poly.type
_entity_poly.pdbx_seq_one_letter_code
_entity_poly.pdbx_strand_id
1 'polypeptide(L)'
;MKNKILFFDIDGTILDGDKNIPTGVIEAINEAKSNGHEIIIATGRAPFTAKFVLDQLNLDSFVCYNGQIVQYKGETIYKGVLEKEELQQLTDFAQNREQPVVYMDSKEFVSNIPDHEDVFESISSLKMALPRTEENFFLTNDIHQALIFCSLEEQKEYENAFPNLKFVRWHRVSCDVLPKGVSKAKGIELLLKHLGKSPDDSIAFGDGFNDIEMLDFVGIGVAMGNSVDALKDRATIVTEHVSENGLINAMKKLELIQ
;
A
#
# COMPACT_ATOMS: atom_id res chain seq x y z
N MET A 1 2.28 -11.06 24.19
CA MET A 1 3.24 -11.73 23.26
C MET A 1 4.60 -11.02 23.29
N LYS A 2 5.72 -11.55 22.74
CA LYS A 2 7.01 -10.84 22.66
C LYS A 2 7.74 -11.07 21.34
N ASN A 3 8.56 -10.10 20.91
CA ASN A 3 9.44 -10.16 19.73
C ASN A 3 8.71 -10.50 18.41
N LYS A 4 7.46 -10.04 18.28
CA LYS A 4 6.67 -10.14 17.04
C LYS A 4 7.03 -9.01 16.07
N ILE A 5 6.83 -9.27 14.79
CA ILE A 5 6.91 -8.26 13.72
C ILE A 5 5.49 -7.84 13.38
N LEU A 6 5.19 -6.56 13.57
CA LEU A 6 3.86 -5.99 13.39
C LEU A 6 3.83 -5.18 12.09
N PHE A 7 3.02 -5.65 11.14
CA PHE A 7 2.77 -4.98 9.87
C PHE A 7 1.48 -4.17 9.96
N PHE A 8 1.55 -2.89 9.62
CA PHE A 8 0.37 -2.03 9.62
C PHE A 8 0.16 -1.45 8.24
N ASP A 9 -1.04 -1.64 7.69
CA ASP A 9 -1.49 -0.75 6.63
C ASP A 9 -1.67 0.69 7.14
N ILE A 10 -1.69 1.64 6.21
CA ILE A 10 -1.91 3.05 6.49
C ILE A 10 -3.39 3.40 6.43
N ASP A 11 -4.02 3.31 5.26
CA ASP A 11 -5.31 3.93 4.98
C ASP A 11 -6.43 3.08 5.58
N GLY A 12 -7.29 3.63 6.44
CA GLY A 12 -8.32 2.84 7.11
C GLY A 12 -7.80 1.93 8.23
N THR A 13 -6.49 1.97 8.52
CA THR A 13 -5.86 1.23 9.62
C THR A 13 -5.15 2.16 10.61
N ILE A 14 -4.10 2.87 10.18
CA ILE A 14 -3.45 3.92 10.99
C ILE A 14 -4.15 5.27 10.79
N LEU A 15 -4.58 5.56 9.56
CA LEU A 15 -5.28 6.79 9.20
C LEU A 15 -6.77 6.54 9.08
N ASP A 16 -7.57 7.48 9.58
CA ASP A 16 -9.01 7.49 9.34
C ASP A 16 -9.38 7.97 7.92
N GLY A 17 -10.68 8.02 7.61
CA GLY A 17 -11.19 8.49 6.33
C GLY A 17 -10.80 9.95 6.00
N ASP A 18 -10.54 10.76 7.02
CA ASP A 18 -10.07 12.14 6.88
C ASP A 18 -8.53 12.25 6.79
N LYS A 19 -7.82 11.13 6.72
CA LYS A 19 -6.36 11.03 6.65
C LYS A 19 -5.66 11.55 7.92
N ASN A 20 -6.33 11.53 9.05
CA ASN A 20 -5.74 11.84 10.36
C ASN A 20 -5.34 10.55 11.08
N ILE A 21 -4.34 10.64 11.96
CA ILE A 21 -4.02 9.55 12.89
C ILE A 21 -4.94 9.70 14.12
N PRO A 22 -5.83 8.72 14.44
CA PRO A 22 -6.66 8.80 15.63
C PRO A 22 -5.85 8.93 16.93
N THR A 23 -6.42 9.60 17.92
CA THR A 23 -5.76 9.83 19.22
C THR A 23 -5.36 8.52 19.89
N GLY A 24 -4.13 8.43 20.40
CA GLY A 24 -3.62 7.25 21.10
C GLY A 24 -2.94 6.20 20.21
N VAL A 25 -3.10 6.28 18.88
CA VAL A 25 -2.51 5.29 17.96
C VAL A 25 -0.98 5.37 17.94
N ILE A 26 -0.41 6.58 17.94
CA ILE A 26 1.05 6.77 17.97
C ILE A 26 1.62 6.23 19.28
N GLU A 27 0.96 6.53 20.40
CA GLU A 27 1.33 6.06 21.73
C GLU A 27 1.28 4.54 21.82
N ALA A 28 0.21 3.91 21.32
CA ALA A 28 0.06 2.47 21.26
C ALA A 28 1.16 1.79 20.43
N ILE A 29 1.47 2.31 19.25
CA ILE A 29 2.53 1.77 18.40
C ILE A 29 3.91 1.94 19.08
N ASN A 30 4.18 3.07 19.73
CA ASN A 30 5.43 3.30 20.46
C ASN A 30 5.55 2.43 21.72
N GLU A 31 4.44 2.13 22.39
CA GLU A 31 4.42 1.16 23.48
C GLU A 31 4.76 -0.24 22.97
N ALA A 32 4.18 -0.68 21.86
CA ALA A 32 4.53 -1.96 21.24
C ALA A 32 6.02 -2.04 20.88
N LYS A 33 6.62 -0.95 20.36
CA LYS A 33 8.08 -0.87 20.14
C LYS A 33 8.85 -1.08 21.44
N SER A 34 8.45 -0.41 22.50
CA SER A 34 9.09 -0.49 23.82
C SER A 34 8.95 -1.88 24.45
N ASN A 35 7.88 -2.61 24.11
CA ASN A 35 7.67 -4.01 24.47
C ASN A 35 8.51 -5.00 23.63
N GLY A 36 9.34 -4.51 22.70
CA GLY A 36 10.29 -5.30 21.90
C GLY A 36 9.73 -5.80 20.57
N HIS A 37 8.61 -5.23 20.11
CA HIS A 37 8.05 -5.55 18.79
C HIS A 37 8.72 -4.72 17.69
N GLU A 38 8.97 -5.36 16.55
CA GLU A 38 9.41 -4.65 15.34
C GLU A 38 8.18 -4.10 14.61
N ILE A 39 8.19 -2.83 14.24
CA ILE A 39 7.03 -2.16 13.62
C ILE A 39 7.38 -1.81 12.18
N ILE A 40 6.54 -2.24 11.24
CA ILE A 40 6.77 -2.09 9.82
C ILE A 40 5.48 -1.63 9.15
N ILE A 41 5.58 -0.61 8.30
CA ILE A 41 4.44 -0.17 7.48
C ILE A 41 4.32 -1.10 6.26
N ALA A 42 3.12 -1.53 5.90
CA ALA A 42 2.83 -2.31 4.69
C ALA A 42 1.68 -1.66 3.90
N THR A 43 1.99 -0.90 2.86
CA THR A 43 1.05 0.01 2.22
C THR A 43 1.15 0.00 0.68
N GLY A 44 0.03 0.35 0.02
CA GLY A 44 0.02 0.65 -1.42
C GLY A 44 0.67 1.98 -1.75
N ARG A 45 0.81 2.87 -0.76
CA ARG A 45 1.44 4.18 -0.91
C ARG A 45 2.91 4.09 -1.34
N ALA A 46 3.36 5.12 -2.04
CA ALA A 46 4.76 5.36 -2.30
C ALA A 46 5.52 5.83 -1.03
N PRO A 47 6.84 5.60 -0.91
CA PRO A 47 7.61 6.03 0.26
C PRO A 47 7.46 7.51 0.60
N PHE A 48 7.52 8.40 -0.39
CA PHE A 48 7.40 9.86 -0.18
C PHE A 48 5.99 10.29 0.29
N THR A 49 4.98 9.45 0.09
CA THR A 49 3.56 9.71 0.39
C THR A 49 3.11 9.04 1.69
N ALA A 50 3.85 8.00 2.10
CA ALA A 50 3.80 7.42 3.43
C ALA A 50 4.64 8.23 4.45
N LYS A 51 5.47 9.19 3.98
CA LYS A 51 6.44 9.93 4.79
C LYS A 51 5.82 10.54 6.04
N PHE A 52 4.62 11.13 5.94
CA PHE A 52 3.93 11.70 7.10
C PHE A 52 3.78 10.68 8.25
N VAL A 53 3.30 9.48 7.95
CA VAL A 53 3.12 8.41 8.94
C VAL A 53 4.46 7.86 9.42
N LEU A 54 5.40 7.64 8.50
CA LEU A 54 6.75 7.16 8.82
C LEU A 54 7.47 8.12 9.78
N ASP A 55 7.40 9.42 9.55
CA ASP A 55 8.01 10.45 10.39
C ASP A 55 7.34 10.51 11.78
N GLN A 56 6.01 10.50 11.85
CA GLN A 56 5.28 10.52 13.13
C GLN A 56 5.61 9.31 14.01
N LEU A 57 5.82 8.15 13.39
CA LEU A 57 6.19 6.93 14.09
C LEU A 57 7.70 6.76 14.23
N ASN A 58 8.53 7.64 13.66
CA ASN A 58 9.99 7.48 13.58
C ASN A 58 10.38 6.09 13.04
N LEU A 59 9.92 5.78 11.83
CA LEU A 59 10.12 4.52 11.13
C LEU A 59 10.90 4.73 9.82
N ASP A 60 11.81 3.81 9.55
CA ASP A 60 12.59 3.68 8.32
C ASP A 60 12.47 2.28 7.71
N SER A 61 11.51 1.49 8.19
CA SER A 61 11.21 0.12 7.74
C SER A 61 9.80 0.06 7.17
N PHE A 62 9.67 -0.37 5.92
CA PHE A 62 8.39 -0.40 5.21
C PHE A 62 8.38 -1.36 4.02
N VAL A 63 7.17 -1.73 3.63
CA VAL A 63 6.78 -2.38 2.39
C VAL A 63 5.83 -1.42 1.68
N CYS A 64 6.34 -0.68 0.70
CA CYS A 64 5.60 0.34 -0.07
C CYS A 64 5.29 -0.15 -1.48
N TYR A 65 4.43 0.58 -2.20
CA TYR A 65 4.00 0.24 -3.56
C TYR A 65 3.49 -1.20 -3.67
N ASN A 66 2.67 -1.60 -2.69
CA ASN A 66 2.11 -2.96 -2.61
C ASN A 66 3.19 -4.05 -2.68
N GLY A 67 4.40 -3.82 -2.15
CA GLY A 67 5.49 -4.79 -2.16
C GLY A 67 6.63 -4.50 -3.14
N GLN A 68 6.52 -3.49 -4.00
CA GLN A 68 7.59 -3.15 -4.96
C GLN A 68 8.81 -2.51 -4.31
N ILE A 69 8.67 -1.89 -3.14
CA ILE A 69 9.81 -1.39 -2.39
C ILE A 69 9.76 -1.93 -0.97
N VAL A 70 10.79 -2.67 -0.60
CA VAL A 70 10.98 -3.21 0.75
C VAL A 70 12.23 -2.58 1.34
N GLN A 71 12.08 -1.87 2.44
CA GLN A 71 13.16 -1.26 3.21
C GLN A 71 13.11 -1.73 4.65
N TYR A 72 14.27 -1.97 5.24
CA TYR A 72 14.40 -2.30 6.67
C TYR A 72 15.59 -1.55 7.26
N LYS A 73 15.33 -0.78 8.32
CA LYS A 73 16.34 0.01 9.05
C LYS A 73 17.21 0.87 8.13
N GLY A 74 16.57 1.49 7.14
CA GLY A 74 17.22 2.33 6.11
C GLY A 74 17.87 1.56 4.96
N GLU A 75 17.96 0.23 5.01
CA GLU A 75 18.51 -0.60 3.94
C GLU A 75 17.42 -1.05 2.97
N THR A 76 17.60 -0.79 1.67
CA THR A 76 16.71 -1.31 0.62
C THR A 76 16.98 -2.79 0.38
N ILE A 77 16.03 -3.65 0.75
CA ILE A 77 16.10 -5.11 0.55
C ILE A 77 15.64 -5.49 -0.85
N TYR A 78 14.60 -4.84 -1.34
CA TYR A 78 14.03 -5.09 -2.67
C TYR A 78 13.48 -3.80 -3.26
N LYS A 79 13.68 -3.64 -4.57
CA LYS A 79 13.17 -2.53 -5.36
C LYS A 79 12.85 -3.04 -6.76
N GLY A 80 11.57 -3.31 -7.02
CA GLY A 80 11.07 -3.74 -8.32
C GLY A 80 10.71 -2.55 -9.21
N VAL A 81 10.75 -2.75 -10.52
CA VAL A 81 10.36 -1.75 -11.52
C VAL A 81 9.43 -2.39 -12.54
N LEU A 82 8.57 -1.59 -13.15
CA LEU A 82 7.81 -1.98 -14.34
C LEU A 82 8.72 -1.89 -15.56
N GLU A 83 8.67 -2.91 -16.42
CA GLU A 83 9.48 -2.94 -17.65
C GLU A 83 9.09 -1.80 -18.58
N LYS A 84 10.09 -1.13 -19.18
CA LYS A 84 9.85 0.07 -20.00
C LYS A 84 9.05 -0.26 -21.25
N GLU A 85 9.28 -1.41 -21.85
CA GLU A 85 8.54 -1.88 -23.01
C GLU A 85 7.07 -2.14 -22.66
N GLU A 86 6.79 -2.66 -21.46
CA GLU A 86 5.42 -2.90 -21.00
C GLU A 86 4.71 -1.59 -20.64
N LEU A 87 5.41 -0.63 -20.04
CA LEU A 87 4.91 0.73 -19.82
C LEU A 87 4.62 1.45 -21.13
N GLN A 88 5.49 1.33 -22.15
CA GLN A 88 5.23 1.93 -23.46
C GLN A 88 3.93 1.37 -24.05
N GLN A 89 3.77 0.05 -24.05
CA GLN A 89 2.56 -0.59 -24.58
C GLN A 89 1.30 -0.19 -23.79
N LEU A 90 1.40 -0.10 -22.47
CA LEU A 90 0.32 0.38 -21.60
C LEU A 90 -0.06 1.83 -21.91
N THR A 91 0.94 2.71 -22.03
CA THR A 91 0.75 4.12 -22.36
C THR A 91 0.12 4.29 -23.73
N ASP A 92 0.60 3.58 -24.75
CA ASP A 92 0.02 3.62 -26.10
C ASP A 92 -1.43 3.14 -26.09
N PHE A 93 -1.74 2.08 -25.33
CA PHE A 93 -3.08 1.53 -25.21
C PHE A 93 -4.06 2.50 -24.52
N ALA A 94 -3.59 3.21 -23.50
CA ALA A 94 -4.34 4.23 -22.77
C ALA A 94 -4.55 5.51 -23.61
N GLN A 95 -3.50 5.98 -24.30
CA GLN A 95 -3.57 7.15 -25.17
C GLN A 95 -4.57 6.97 -26.32
N ASN A 96 -4.65 5.77 -26.91
CA ASN A 96 -5.67 5.45 -27.93
C ASN A 96 -7.11 5.51 -27.43
N ARG A 97 -7.30 5.62 -26.10
CA ARG A 97 -8.59 5.75 -25.42
C ARG A 97 -8.75 7.11 -24.73
N GLU A 98 -7.84 8.05 -24.98
CA GLU A 98 -7.79 9.35 -24.31
C GLU A 98 -7.67 9.26 -22.77
N GLN A 99 -7.16 8.13 -22.26
CA GLN A 99 -7.00 7.88 -20.83
C GLN A 99 -5.57 8.24 -20.37
N PRO A 100 -5.41 8.98 -19.27
CA PRO A 100 -4.08 9.32 -18.75
C PRO A 100 -3.44 8.13 -18.05
N VAL A 101 -2.11 8.18 -18.00
CA VAL A 101 -1.26 7.32 -17.17
C VAL A 101 -0.44 8.22 -16.26
N VAL A 102 -0.46 7.93 -14.97
CA VAL A 102 0.44 8.56 -13.99
C VAL A 102 1.52 7.58 -13.61
N TYR A 103 2.78 7.95 -13.85
CA TYR A 103 3.95 7.19 -13.46
C TYR A 103 4.38 7.55 -12.04
N MET A 104 4.76 6.54 -11.24
CA MET A 104 5.17 6.74 -9.86
C MET A 104 6.58 6.16 -9.64
N ASP A 105 7.54 7.03 -9.37
CA ASP A 105 8.92 6.66 -9.03
C ASP A 105 9.13 6.71 -7.50
N SER A 106 10.38 6.75 -7.02
CA SER A 106 10.62 6.83 -5.56
C SER A 106 10.32 8.21 -4.94
N LYS A 107 10.00 9.26 -5.73
CA LYS A 107 10.02 10.66 -5.32
C LYS A 107 8.77 11.46 -5.68
N GLU A 108 8.12 11.16 -6.79
CA GLU A 108 7.03 11.96 -7.33
C GLU A 108 6.03 11.14 -8.16
N PHE A 109 4.93 11.81 -8.49
CA PHE A 109 3.94 11.38 -9.47
C PHE A 109 4.10 12.25 -10.71
N VAL A 110 4.05 11.62 -11.88
CA VAL A 110 4.16 12.33 -13.15
C VAL A 110 3.09 11.84 -14.11
N SER A 111 2.21 12.74 -14.53
CA SER A 111 1.15 12.44 -15.50
C SER A 111 1.69 12.53 -16.93
N ASN A 112 1.28 11.63 -17.80
CA ASN A 112 1.63 11.72 -19.22
C ASN A 112 0.83 12.81 -19.97
N ILE A 113 -0.35 13.20 -19.44
CA ILE A 113 -1.28 14.19 -20.01
C ILE A 113 -1.53 15.31 -18.98
N PRO A 114 -1.65 16.58 -19.40
CA PRO A 114 -1.96 17.70 -18.50
C PRO A 114 -3.46 17.77 -18.16
N ASP A 115 -3.76 18.29 -16.96
CA ASP A 115 -5.08 18.81 -16.55
C ASP A 115 -6.29 17.87 -16.80
N HIS A 116 -6.11 16.56 -16.67
CA HIS A 116 -7.19 15.59 -16.85
C HIS A 116 -8.12 15.52 -15.62
N GLU A 117 -9.43 15.54 -15.84
CA GLU A 117 -10.43 15.60 -14.76
C GLU A 117 -10.37 14.39 -13.82
N ASP A 118 -10.21 13.18 -14.36
CA ASP A 118 -10.09 11.96 -13.54
C ASP A 118 -8.82 11.95 -12.68
N VAL A 119 -7.73 12.55 -13.18
CA VAL A 119 -6.49 12.72 -12.41
C VAL A 119 -6.72 13.69 -11.27
N PHE A 120 -7.35 14.83 -11.57
CA PHE A 120 -7.70 15.81 -10.55
C PHE A 120 -8.61 15.20 -9.47
N GLU A 121 -9.67 14.50 -9.88
CA GLU A 121 -10.65 13.90 -8.98
C GLU A 121 -10.00 12.90 -8.01
N SER A 122 -9.28 11.90 -8.54
CA SER A 122 -8.76 10.82 -7.70
C SER A 122 -7.55 11.27 -6.86
N ILE A 123 -6.62 12.05 -7.42
CA ILE A 123 -5.44 12.49 -6.66
C ILE A 123 -5.83 13.50 -5.58
N SER A 124 -6.83 14.35 -5.84
CA SER A 124 -7.35 15.26 -4.81
C SER A 124 -8.01 14.51 -3.66
N SER A 125 -8.65 13.36 -3.89
CA SER A 125 -9.22 12.54 -2.81
C SER A 125 -8.16 11.96 -1.87
N LEU A 126 -6.91 11.86 -2.33
CA LEU A 126 -5.77 11.46 -1.51
C LEU A 126 -5.21 12.62 -0.65
N LYS A 127 -5.71 13.86 -0.84
CA LYS A 127 -5.19 15.09 -0.22
C LYS A 127 -3.72 15.34 -0.56
N MET A 128 -3.35 15.08 -1.81
CA MET A 128 -1.97 15.15 -2.30
C MET A 128 -1.80 16.27 -3.34
N ALA A 129 -0.56 16.68 -3.57
CA ALA A 129 -0.24 17.57 -4.67
C ALA A 129 -0.53 16.87 -6.01
N LEU A 130 -1.10 17.62 -6.95
CA LEU A 130 -1.34 17.12 -8.30
C LEU A 130 0.00 16.83 -8.99
N PRO A 131 0.06 15.77 -9.82
CA PRO A 131 1.26 15.45 -10.57
C PRO A 131 1.58 16.56 -11.57
N ARG A 132 2.87 16.82 -11.79
CA ARG A 132 3.31 17.56 -12.97
C ARG A 132 3.15 16.69 -14.22
N THR A 133 3.26 17.30 -15.40
CA THR A 133 3.15 16.59 -16.68
C THR A 133 4.50 16.37 -17.34
N GLU A 134 4.74 15.13 -17.79
CA GLU A 134 5.82 14.75 -18.70
C GLU A 134 5.46 13.42 -19.38
N GLU A 135 5.20 13.46 -20.69
CA GLU A 135 4.65 12.35 -21.47
C GLU A 135 5.49 11.06 -21.36
N ASN A 136 6.81 11.21 -21.48
CA ASN A 136 7.76 10.12 -21.65
C ASN A 136 8.64 9.89 -20.41
N PHE A 137 8.17 10.29 -19.23
CA PHE A 137 8.92 10.22 -17.98
C PHE A 137 9.48 8.81 -17.69
N PHE A 138 8.71 7.77 -18.02
CA PHE A 138 9.11 6.37 -17.81
C PHE A 138 10.29 5.90 -18.69
N LEU A 139 10.61 6.60 -19.80
CA LEU A 139 11.72 6.20 -20.67
C LEU A 139 13.08 6.36 -19.97
N THR A 140 13.21 7.34 -19.08
CA THR A 140 14.47 7.70 -18.42
C THR A 140 14.45 7.43 -16.91
N ASN A 141 13.29 7.11 -16.33
CA ASN A 141 13.13 6.92 -14.89
C ASN A 141 12.60 5.51 -14.56
N ASP A 142 13.01 4.99 -13.40
CA ASP A 142 12.51 3.74 -12.86
C ASP A 142 11.11 3.94 -12.28
N ILE A 143 10.13 3.26 -12.84
CA ILE A 143 8.74 3.33 -12.39
C ILE A 143 8.41 2.10 -11.54
N HIS A 144 7.95 2.31 -10.31
CA HIS A 144 7.65 1.21 -9.37
C HIS A 144 6.20 0.77 -9.46
N GLN A 145 5.32 1.72 -9.75
CA GLN A 145 3.87 1.56 -9.92
C GLN A 145 3.41 2.63 -10.92
N ALA A 146 2.34 2.33 -11.67
CA ALA A 146 1.64 3.34 -12.46
C ALA A 146 0.18 3.40 -12.02
N LEU A 147 -0.52 4.46 -12.40
CA LEU A 147 -1.97 4.57 -12.30
C LEU A 147 -2.53 4.68 -13.71
N ILE A 148 -3.57 3.92 -13.99
CA ILE A 148 -4.45 4.17 -15.14
C ILE A 148 -5.75 4.76 -14.65
N PHE A 149 -6.36 5.60 -15.49
CA PHE A 149 -7.61 6.27 -15.16
C PHE A 149 -8.69 5.76 -16.10
N CYS A 150 -9.51 4.86 -15.58
CA CYS A 150 -10.55 4.16 -16.32
C CYS A 150 -11.67 3.70 -15.39
N SER A 151 -12.83 3.44 -15.98
CA SER A 151 -13.97 2.81 -15.31
C SER A 151 -13.70 1.33 -14.99
N LEU A 152 -14.55 0.74 -14.14
CA LEU A 152 -14.47 -0.69 -13.80
C LEU A 152 -14.70 -1.60 -15.01
N GLU A 153 -15.51 -1.17 -15.98
CA GLU A 153 -15.77 -1.94 -17.20
C GLU A 153 -14.53 -1.96 -18.11
N GLU A 154 -13.92 -0.80 -18.33
CA GLU A 154 -12.72 -0.64 -19.16
C GLU A 154 -11.48 -1.32 -18.56
N GLN A 155 -11.36 -1.39 -17.23
CA GLN A 155 -10.27 -2.13 -16.58
C GLN A 155 -10.17 -3.59 -17.06
N LYS A 156 -11.29 -4.23 -17.41
CA LYS A 156 -11.27 -5.61 -17.93
C LYS A 156 -10.53 -5.70 -19.27
N GLU A 157 -10.58 -4.66 -20.10
CA GLU A 157 -9.81 -4.60 -21.34
C GLU A 157 -8.31 -4.53 -21.07
N TYR A 158 -7.89 -3.75 -20.07
CA TYR A 158 -6.50 -3.69 -19.62
C TYR A 158 -6.03 -5.05 -19.06
N GLU A 159 -6.83 -5.69 -18.21
CA GLU A 159 -6.51 -7.00 -17.64
C GLU A 159 -6.33 -8.08 -18.73
N ASN A 160 -7.12 -8.00 -19.80
CA ASN A 160 -7.01 -8.90 -20.95
C ASN A 160 -5.78 -8.59 -21.83
N ALA A 161 -5.47 -7.31 -22.04
CA ALA A 161 -4.36 -6.88 -22.88
C ALA A 161 -2.99 -7.06 -22.20
N PHE A 162 -2.93 -6.93 -20.87
CA PHE A 162 -1.69 -6.96 -20.09
C PHE A 162 -1.72 -8.07 -19.04
N PRO A 163 -1.64 -9.35 -19.44
CA PRO A 163 -1.76 -10.49 -18.53
C PRO A 163 -0.61 -10.64 -17.53
N ASN A 164 0.48 -9.89 -17.71
CA ASN A 164 1.64 -9.81 -16.82
C ASN A 164 1.56 -8.65 -15.83
N LEU A 165 0.52 -7.80 -15.93
CA LEU A 165 0.24 -6.74 -14.98
C LEU A 165 -0.92 -7.17 -14.06
N LYS A 166 -0.96 -6.53 -12.89
CA LYS A 166 -2.04 -6.61 -11.91
C LYS A 166 -2.63 -5.21 -11.77
N PHE A 167 -3.95 -5.15 -11.84
CA PHE A 167 -4.72 -3.91 -11.71
C PHE A 167 -5.48 -3.94 -10.39
N VAL A 168 -5.20 -2.96 -9.51
CA VAL A 168 -5.82 -2.89 -8.17
C VAL A 168 -6.61 -1.61 -8.05
N ARG A 169 -7.94 -1.71 -8.08
CA ARG A 169 -8.82 -0.54 -8.02
C ARG A 169 -8.93 -0.01 -6.59
N TRP A 170 -8.65 1.28 -6.43
CA TRP A 170 -8.84 2.01 -5.18
C TRP A 170 -9.75 3.23 -5.35
N HIS A 171 -10.06 3.63 -6.59
CA HIS A 171 -10.95 4.75 -6.90
C HIS A 171 -11.94 4.41 -8.02
N ARG A 172 -13.06 5.13 -8.09
CA ARG A 172 -14.08 4.91 -9.13
C ARG A 172 -13.55 5.14 -10.54
N VAL A 173 -12.61 6.07 -10.70
CA VAL A 173 -11.94 6.39 -11.97
C VAL A 173 -10.48 5.96 -12.06
N SER A 174 -9.92 5.24 -11.08
CA SER A 174 -8.48 4.90 -11.11
C SER A 174 -8.16 3.55 -10.46
N CYS A 175 -7.15 2.89 -11.01
CA CYS A 175 -6.53 1.71 -10.41
C CYS A 175 -5.00 1.75 -10.51
N ASP A 176 -4.37 1.11 -9.52
CA ASP A 176 -2.93 0.86 -9.50
C ASP A 176 -2.57 -0.19 -10.55
N VAL A 177 -1.42 -0.01 -11.19
CA VAL A 177 -0.81 -0.96 -12.11
C VAL A 177 0.52 -1.42 -11.53
N LEU A 178 0.62 -2.72 -11.32
CA LEU A 178 1.74 -3.41 -10.69
C LEU A 178 2.18 -4.59 -11.56
N PRO A 179 3.43 -5.07 -11.44
CA PRO A 179 3.79 -6.37 -12.00
C PRO A 179 2.95 -7.49 -11.37
N LYS A 180 2.59 -8.51 -12.14
CA LYS A 180 1.87 -9.68 -11.63
C LYS A 180 2.70 -10.44 -10.61
N GLY A 181 2.04 -10.95 -9.58
CA GLY A 181 2.68 -11.64 -8.46
C GLY A 181 3.24 -10.71 -7.37
N VAL A 182 3.16 -9.40 -7.56
CA VAL A 182 3.45 -8.41 -6.52
C VAL A 182 2.24 -8.25 -5.60
N SER A 183 2.51 -8.24 -4.30
CA SER A 183 1.55 -7.90 -3.25
C SER A 183 2.28 -7.53 -1.97
N LYS A 184 1.56 -6.90 -1.02
CA LYS A 184 2.09 -6.62 0.32
C LYS A 184 2.63 -7.89 0.97
N ALA A 185 1.90 -9.01 0.82
CA ALA A 185 2.33 -10.33 1.28
C ALA A 185 3.70 -10.73 0.71
N LYS A 186 3.92 -10.52 -0.60
CA LYS A 186 5.21 -10.84 -1.22
C LYS A 186 6.35 -9.98 -0.67
N GLY A 187 6.10 -8.69 -0.46
CA GLY A 187 7.08 -7.79 0.17
C GLY A 187 7.39 -8.19 1.62
N ILE A 188 6.35 -8.59 2.38
CA ILE A 188 6.49 -9.12 3.74
C ILE A 188 7.28 -10.44 3.75
N GLU A 189 7.01 -11.35 2.83
CA GLU A 189 7.75 -12.62 2.68
C GLU A 189 9.25 -12.36 2.47
N LEU A 190 9.59 -11.45 1.56
CA LEU A 190 10.99 -11.06 1.30
C LEU A 190 11.66 -10.51 2.56
N LEU A 191 10.94 -9.66 3.31
CA LEU A 191 11.45 -9.07 4.54
C LEU A 191 11.64 -10.12 5.65
N LEU A 192 10.63 -10.96 5.90
CA LEU A 192 10.74 -12.03 6.90
C LEU A 192 11.90 -12.98 6.58
N LYS A 193 12.07 -13.34 5.30
CA LYS A 193 13.22 -14.14 4.85
C LYS A 193 14.55 -13.46 5.14
N HIS A 194 14.68 -12.16 4.87
CA HIS A 194 15.88 -11.38 5.18
C HIS A 194 16.16 -11.38 6.70
N LEU A 195 15.13 -11.34 7.54
CA LEU A 195 15.24 -11.37 9.00
C LEU A 195 15.44 -12.78 9.59
N GLY A 196 15.38 -13.84 8.77
CA GLY A 196 15.40 -15.22 9.24
C GLY A 196 14.19 -15.57 10.11
N LYS A 197 13.02 -14.99 9.80
CA LYS A 197 11.75 -15.14 10.53
C LYS A 197 10.72 -15.89 9.71
N SER A 198 9.77 -16.52 10.38
CA SER A 198 8.62 -17.17 9.74
C SER A 198 7.38 -16.28 9.83
N PRO A 199 6.34 -16.56 9.03
CA PRO A 199 5.08 -15.84 9.15
C PRO A 199 4.44 -15.96 10.54
N ASP A 200 4.65 -17.06 11.27
CA ASP A 200 4.17 -17.23 12.66
C ASP A 200 4.74 -16.20 13.65
N ASP A 201 5.86 -15.56 13.30
CA ASP A 201 6.46 -14.46 14.07
C ASP A 201 5.81 -13.10 13.77
N SER A 202 4.87 -13.04 12.83
CA SER A 202 4.29 -11.80 12.33
C SER A 202 2.79 -11.66 12.58
N ILE A 203 2.36 -10.41 12.74
CA ILE A 203 0.97 -9.99 12.88
C ILE A 203 0.74 -8.86 11.90
N ALA A 204 -0.38 -8.86 11.16
CA ALA A 204 -0.72 -7.78 10.24
C ALA A 204 -2.09 -7.17 10.58
N PHE A 205 -2.20 -5.86 10.37
CA PHE A 205 -3.42 -5.07 10.53
C PHE A 205 -3.74 -4.41 9.18
N GLY A 206 -4.96 -4.56 8.68
CA GLY A 206 -5.36 -4.02 7.39
C GLY A 206 -6.87 -3.83 7.24
N ASP A 207 -7.29 -3.21 6.15
CA ASP A 207 -8.70 -2.95 5.85
C ASP A 207 -9.17 -3.21 4.40
N GLY A 208 -8.25 -3.12 3.44
CA GLY A 208 -8.57 -3.15 2.02
C GLY A 208 -8.45 -4.53 1.36
N PHE A 209 -8.83 -4.61 0.09
CA PHE A 209 -8.64 -5.82 -0.74
C PHE A 209 -7.16 -6.19 -0.92
N ASN A 210 -6.27 -5.19 -0.96
CA ASN A 210 -4.82 -5.41 -1.06
C ASN A 210 -4.19 -5.97 0.24
N ASP A 211 -4.94 -6.03 1.33
CA ASP A 211 -4.53 -6.65 2.59
C ASP A 211 -4.91 -8.12 2.70
N ILE A 212 -5.77 -8.64 1.81
CA ILE A 212 -6.24 -10.04 1.86
C ILE A 212 -5.07 -11.02 1.83
N GLU A 213 -4.20 -10.88 0.82
CA GLU A 213 -3.01 -11.74 0.71
C GLU A 213 -2.07 -11.56 1.91
N MET A 214 -1.99 -10.35 2.46
CA MET A 214 -1.14 -10.06 3.63
C MET A 214 -1.66 -10.79 4.87
N LEU A 215 -2.97 -10.74 5.14
CA LEU A 215 -3.59 -11.41 6.28
C LEU A 215 -3.56 -12.95 6.13
N ASP A 216 -3.74 -13.47 4.90
CA ASP A 216 -3.61 -14.89 4.60
C ASP A 216 -2.17 -15.41 4.80
N PHE A 217 -1.16 -14.54 4.69
CA PHE A 217 0.25 -14.92 4.77
C PHE A 217 0.79 -14.92 6.21
N VAL A 218 0.47 -13.91 7.01
CA VAL A 218 1.02 -13.75 8.37
C VAL A 218 0.40 -14.72 9.39
N GLY A 219 1.06 -14.89 10.54
CA GLY A 219 0.58 -15.78 11.60
C GLY A 219 -0.71 -15.34 12.27
N ILE A 220 -0.92 -14.03 12.43
CA ILE A 220 -2.18 -13.45 12.93
C ILE A 220 -2.58 -12.27 12.04
N GLY A 221 -3.71 -12.41 11.35
CA GLY A 221 -4.31 -11.35 10.56
C GLY A 221 -5.42 -10.63 11.31
N VAL A 222 -5.36 -9.30 11.37
CA VAL A 222 -6.37 -8.45 12.00
C VAL A 222 -7.03 -7.56 10.96
N ALA A 223 -8.34 -7.71 10.78
CA ALA A 223 -9.15 -6.81 9.96
C ALA A 223 -9.78 -5.72 10.85
N MET A 224 -9.70 -4.47 10.41
CA MET A 224 -10.37 -3.33 11.01
C MET A 224 -11.90 -3.41 10.87
N GLY A 225 -12.65 -2.67 11.70
CA GLY A 225 -14.12 -2.67 11.63
C GLY A 225 -14.66 -2.09 10.32
N ASN A 226 -13.92 -1.15 9.71
CA ASN A 226 -14.20 -0.59 8.38
C ASN A 226 -13.75 -1.48 7.22
N SER A 227 -13.14 -2.65 7.47
CA SER A 227 -12.67 -3.50 6.39
C SER A 227 -13.78 -4.01 5.49
N VAL A 228 -13.43 -4.27 4.23
CA VAL A 228 -14.28 -5.02 3.31
C VAL A 228 -14.59 -6.42 3.86
N ASP A 229 -15.78 -6.94 3.60
CA ASP A 229 -16.22 -8.25 4.13
C ASP A 229 -15.27 -9.38 3.72
N ALA A 230 -14.77 -9.33 2.47
CA ALA A 230 -13.80 -10.30 1.96
C ALA A 230 -12.50 -10.37 2.77
N LEU A 231 -12.09 -9.29 3.44
CA LEU A 231 -10.93 -9.27 4.33
C LEU A 231 -11.30 -9.82 5.71
N LYS A 232 -12.46 -9.43 6.25
CA LYS A 232 -12.97 -9.90 7.55
C LYS A 232 -13.12 -11.42 7.58
N ASP A 233 -13.60 -12.01 6.48
CA ASP A 233 -13.76 -13.47 6.33
C ASP A 233 -12.43 -14.25 6.40
N ARG A 234 -11.31 -13.56 6.17
CA ARG A 234 -9.95 -14.13 6.18
C ARG A 234 -9.18 -13.83 7.46
N ALA A 235 -9.66 -12.86 8.25
CA ALA A 235 -8.94 -12.40 9.42
C ALA A 235 -9.04 -13.41 10.58
N THR A 236 -7.95 -13.54 11.33
CA THR A 236 -7.95 -14.24 12.63
C THR A 236 -8.81 -13.48 13.65
N ILE A 237 -8.77 -12.15 13.58
CA ILE A 237 -9.52 -11.26 14.47
C ILE A 237 -10.11 -10.12 13.63
N VAL A 238 -11.39 -9.82 13.85
CA VAL A 238 -11.99 -8.55 13.43
C VAL A 238 -12.05 -7.64 14.65
N THR A 239 -11.56 -6.41 14.51
CA THR A 239 -11.58 -5.38 15.55
C THR A 239 -12.60 -4.28 15.23
N GLU A 240 -12.75 -3.29 16.11
CA GLU A 240 -13.65 -2.16 15.88
C GLU A 240 -13.16 -1.24 14.74
N HIS A 241 -13.99 -0.26 14.37
CA HIS A 241 -13.68 0.70 13.32
C HIS A 241 -12.41 1.52 13.65
N VAL A 242 -11.69 2.00 12.63
CA VAL A 242 -10.49 2.84 12.80
C VAL A 242 -10.75 4.07 13.70
N SER A 243 -11.91 4.70 13.53
CA SER A 243 -12.37 5.84 14.34
C SER A 243 -12.90 5.48 15.75
N GLU A 244 -12.97 4.19 16.09
CA GLU A 244 -13.50 3.68 17.36
C GLU A 244 -12.41 2.99 18.20
N ASN A 245 -11.16 3.42 18.04
CA ASN A 245 -9.97 2.84 18.67
C ASN A 245 -9.72 1.37 18.31
N GLY A 246 -10.24 0.88 17.16
CA GLY A 246 -10.12 -0.52 16.76
C GLY A 246 -8.68 -1.05 16.75
N LEU A 247 -7.71 -0.24 16.31
CA LEU A 247 -6.31 -0.65 16.29
C LEU A 247 -5.77 -0.85 17.72
N ILE A 248 -6.03 0.10 18.62
CA ILE A 248 -5.60 0.06 20.01
C ILE A 248 -6.26 -1.13 20.72
N ASN A 249 -7.56 -1.35 20.51
CA ASN A 249 -8.29 -2.46 21.11
C ASN A 249 -7.74 -3.82 20.63
N ALA A 250 -7.42 -3.96 19.35
CA ALA A 250 -6.79 -5.16 18.82
C ALA A 250 -5.41 -5.40 19.45
N MET A 251 -4.60 -4.36 19.56
CA MET A 251 -3.26 -4.45 20.17
C MET A 251 -3.32 -4.85 21.66
N LYS A 252 -4.30 -4.32 22.42
CA LYS A 252 -4.57 -4.74 23.81
C LYS A 252 -5.02 -6.19 23.89
N LYS A 253 -5.98 -6.58 23.04
CA LYS A 253 -6.52 -7.95 22.98
C LYS A 253 -5.43 -8.98 22.66
N LEU A 254 -4.45 -8.60 21.86
CA LEU A 254 -3.28 -9.39 21.49
C LEU A 254 -2.14 -9.31 22.52
N GLU A 255 -2.32 -8.58 23.62
CA GLU A 255 -1.29 -8.36 24.65
C GLU A 255 0.04 -7.85 24.03
N LEU A 256 -0.08 -6.93 23.06
CA LEU A 256 1.05 -6.21 22.46
C LEU A 256 1.36 -4.93 23.25
N ILE A 257 0.34 -4.40 23.93
CA ILE A 257 0.33 -3.22 24.80
C ILE A 257 -0.60 -3.48 26.01
N GLN A 258 -0.54 -2.62 27.03
CA GLN A 258 -1.40 -2.68 28.23
C GLN A 258 -2.79 -2.08 28.01
#